data_AF-A0A4S3ZSF0-F1
#
_entry.id   AF-A0A4S3ZSF0-F1
#
_cell.length_a   1.000
_cell.length_b   1.000
_cell.length_c   1.000
_cell.angle_alpha   90.00
_cell.angle_beta   90.00
_cell.angle_gamma   90.00
#
_symmetry.space_group_name_H-M   'P 1'
#
loop_
_entity.id
_entity.type
_entity.pdbx_description
1 polymer ?
#
loop_
_entity_poly.entity_id
_entity_poly.type
_entity_poly.pdbx_seq_one_letter_code
_entity_poly.pdbx_strand_id
1 'polypeptide(L)'
;MNTIKSIVVGKKFPHSKRDITIGITPDSYSEIGHLSELDLDVITDIISELETLITKNDPGDYVEWGVDLFSVLSFPELSKCTDTIHGVDLADTSTTYLLTYMRQLQSIKEQYSDVTALHSILERAFQQIKNDPSTFKKWENGTYYETAIDGLLINLNLSDADFILSATEYADQIN
;
A
#
# COMPACT_ATOMS: atom_id res chain seq x y z
N MET A 1 2.88 -4.70 16.94
CA MET A 1 2.46 -5.38 15.71
C MET A 1 3.45 -5.00 14.64
N ASN A 2 3.91 -5.96 13.86
CA ASN A 2 4.74 -5.68 12.72
C ASN A 2 3.83 -5.43 11.52
N THR A 3 4.14 -4.37 10.77
CA THR A 3 3.51 -4.05 9.51
C THR A 3 4.59 -4.05 8.44
N ILE A 4 4.25 -4.60 7.28
CA ILE A 4 5.07 -4.54 6.08
C ILE A 4 4.66 -3.27 5.34
N LYS A 5 5.59 -2.32 5.28
CA LYS A 5 5.49 -1.17 4.39
C LYS A 5 5.87 -1.61 2.99
N SER A 6 5.14 -1.20 1.96
CA SER A 6 5.41 -1.65 0.60
C SER A 6 5.25 -0.59 -0.48
N ILE A 7 6.05 -0.69 -1.53
CA ILE A 7 5.88 0.01 -2.80
C ILE A 7 5.78 -1.02 -3.92
N VAL A 8 4.70 -0.98 -4.69
CA VAL A 8 4.48 -1.83 -5.86
C VAL A 8 4.56 -0.95 -7.10
N VAL A 9 5.38 -1.33 -8.07
CA VAL A 9 5.58 -0.63 -9.33
C VAL A 9 5.14 -1.53 -10.48
N GLY A 10 4.02 -1.20 -11.11
CA GLY A 10 3.40 -1.96 -12.20
C GLY A 10 3.58 -1.30 -13.57
N LYS A 11 3.58 -2.07 -14.67
CA LYS A 11 3.40 -1.49 -16.01
C LYS A 11 1.91 -1.35 -16.30
N LYS A 12 1.43 -0.16 -16.68
CA LYS A 12 0.09 -0.03 -17.28
C LYS A 12 0.16 -0.41 -18.75
N PHE A 13 -0.42 -1.55 -19.13
CA PHE A 13 -0.57 -1.98 -20.54
C PHE A 13 0.77 -2.03 -21.31
N PRO A 14 0.83 -2.48 -22.58
CA PRO A 14 2.11 -2.77 -23.24
C PRO A 14 3.00 -1.55 -23.56
N HIS A 15 2.51 -0.31 -23.38
CA HIS A 15 3.17 0.90 -23.89
C HIS A 15 3.01 2.16 -23.03
N SER A 16 2.50 2.07 -21.80
CA SER A 16 2.40 3.24 -20.93
C SER A 16 3.38 3.19 -19.77
N LYS A 17 3.50 4.33 -19.08
CA LYS A 17 4.40 4.54 -17.95
C LYS A 17 4.09 3.59 -16.78
N ARG A 18 4.96 3.62 -15.78
CA ARG A 18 4.83 2.79 -14.58
C ARG A 18 3.82 3.40 -13.63
N ASP A 19 2.98 2.54 -13.05
CA ASP A 19 2.09 2.87 -11.94
C ASP A 19 2.77 2.52 -10.62
N ILE A 20 2.48 3.33 -9.61
CA ILE A 20 2.99 3.12 -8.26
C ILE A 20 1.83 2.99 -7.29
N THR A 21 1.89 1.95 -6.47
CA THR A 21 1.03 1.74 -5.33
C THR A 21 1.90 1.72 -4.09
N ILE A 22 1.69 2.68 -3.18
CA ILE A 22 2.35 2.73 -1.87
C ILE A 22 1.33 2.25 -0.83
N GLY A 23 1.73 1.31 0.00
CA GLY A 23 0.82 0.66 0.94
C GLY A 23 1.48 0.14 2.20
N ILE A 24 0.65 -0.30 3.12
CA ILE A 24 1.06 -1.01 4.35
C ILE A 24 0.17 -2.23 4.49
N THR A 25 0.77 -3.40 4.64
CA THR A 25 0.05 -4.64 4.92
C THR A 25 0.49 -5.17 6.28
N PRO A 26 -0.41 -5.55 7.19
CA PRO A 26 -0.01 -6.24 8.42
C PRO A 26 0.71 -7.56 8.12
N ASP A 27 1.67 -7.95 8.97
CA ASP A 27 2.48 -9.17 8.77
C ASP A 27 1.63 -10.45 8.69
N SER A 28 0.50 -10.48 9.41
CA SER A 28 -0.58 -11.41 9.12
C SER A 28 -1.37 -10.82 7.97
N TYR A 29 -1.37 -11.46 6.79
CA TYR A 29 -2.21 -11.10 5.63
C TYR A 29 -3.66 -10.83 6.06
N SER A 30 -3.92 -9.61 6.51
CA SER A 30 -5.24 -9.15 6.90
C SER A 30 -5.75 -8.34 5.75
N GLU A 31 -7.01 -8.56 5.45
CA GLU A 31 -7.75 -8.00 4.33
C GLU A 31 -7.81 -6.46 4.42
N ILE A 32 -7.52 -5.85 5.58
CA ILE A 32 -7.36 -4.39 5.72
C ILE A 32 -6.25 -3.80 4.82
N GLY A 33 -5.35 -4.64 4.28
CA GLY A 33 -4.34 -4.22 3.32
C GLY A 33 -4.93 -3.53 2.07
N HIS A 34 -6.17 -3.86 1.70
CA HIS A 34 -6.91 -3.21 0.61
C HIS A 34 -7.10 -1.70 0.82
N LEU A 35 -7.14 -1.24 2.08
CA LEU A 35 -7.22 0.19 2.41
C LEU A 35 -5.98 0.98 1.93
N SER A 36 -4.89 0.31 1.56
CA SER A 36 -3.73 0.95 0.93
C SER A 36 -4.03 1.63 -0.41
N GLU A 37 -5.16 1.28 -1.04
CA GLU A 37 -5.63 1.89 -2.28
C GLU A 37 -6.19 3.31 -2.08
N LEU A 38 -6.51 3.70 -0.84
CA LEU A 38 -7.04 5.04 -0.55
C LEU A 38 -6.03 6.14 -0.91
N ASP A 39 -6.55 7.23 -1.49
CA ASP A 39 -5.79 8.43 -1.77
C ASP A 39 -5.53 9.24 -0.49
N LEU A 40 -4.50 10.09 -0.51
CA LEU A 40 -3.99 10.77 0.68
C LEU A 40 -5.00 11.74 1.31
N ASP A 41 -5.82 12.40 0.48
CA ASP A 41 -6.93 13.24 0.91
C ASP A 41 -8.00 12.42 1.64
N VAL A 42 -8.43 11.31 1.05
CA VAL A 42 -9.42 10.41 1.66
C VAL A 42 -8.90 9.83 2.99
N ILE A 43 -7.62 9.45 3.05
CA ILE A 43 -6.97 9.02 4.29
C ILE A 43 -7.04 10.10 5.37
N THR A 44 -6.80 11.36 4.99
CA THR A 44 -6.83 12.50 5.92
C THR A 44 -8.23 12.70 6.50
N ASP A 45 -9.25 12.62 5.66
CA ASP A 45 -10.65 12.75 6.07
C ASP A 45 -11.05 11.61 7.03
N ILE A 46 -10.74 10.35 6.67
CA ILE A 46 -11.02 9.18 7.52
C ILE A 46 -10.33 9.30 8.88
N ILE A 47 -9.08 9.76 8.94
CA ILE A 47 -8.37 9.97 10.21
C ILE A 47 -9.17 10.94 11.09
N SER A 48 -9.64 12.05 10.52
CA SER A 48 -10.44 13.05 11.26
C SER A 48 -11.78 12.48 11.75
N GLU A 49 -12.45 11.69 10.91
CA GLU A 49 -13.71 11.04 11.27
C GLU A 49 -13.52 10.00 12.39
N LEU A 50 -12.50 9.15 12.31
CA LEU A 50 -12.21 8.15 13.33
C LEU A 50 -11.79 8.80 14.66
N GLU A 51 -10.98 9.86 14.62
CA GLU A 51 -10.63 10.63 15.82
C GLU A 51 -11.86 11.23 16.49
N THR A 52 -12.76 11.81 15.70
CA THR A 52 -14.01 12.41 16.18
C THR A 52 -14.91 11.33 16.79
N LEU A 53 -15.08 10.20 16.10
CA LEU A 53 -15.90 9.07 16.55
C LEU A 53 -15.41 8.51 17.89
N ILE A 54 -14.10 8.26 18.01
CA ILE A 54 -13.47 7.76 19.24
C ILE A 54 -13.59 8.79 20.37
N THR A 55 -13.40 10.08 20.07
CA THR A 55 -13.44 11.15 21.08
C THR A 55 -14.84 11.41 21.61
N LYS A 56 -15.85 11.43 20.72
CA LYS A 56 -17.26 11.61 21.11
C LYS A 56 -17.74 10.42 21.94
N ASN A 57 -17.29 9.21 21.58
CA ASN A 57 -17.60 7.97 22.28
C ASN A 57 -19.11 7.75 22.51
N ASP A 58 -19.90 8.07 21.49
CA ASP A 58 -21.35 7.87 21.48
C ASP A 58 -21.66 6.50 20.84
N PRO A 59 -22.22 5.52 21.59
CA PRO A 59 -22.46 4.17 21.06
C PRO A 59 -23.42 4.11 19.87
N GLY A 60 -24.22 5.16 19.63
CA GLY A 60 -25.12 5.26 18.50
C GLY A 60 -24.48 5.81 17.23
N ASP A 61 -23.28 6.40 17.32
CA ASP A 61 -22.57 6.97 16.19
C ASP A 61 -21.75 5.92 15.45
N TYR A 62 -21.64 6.10 14.14
CA TYR A 62 -20.81 5.28 13.28
C TYR A 62 -20.32 6.08 12.07
N VAL A 63 -19.26 5.56 11.44
CA VAL A 63 -18.71 6.06 10.18
C VAL A 63 -18.57 4.90 9.21
N GLU A 64 -19.06 5.06 7.98
CA GLU A 64 -18.93 4.08 6.91
C GLU A 64 -17.94 4.61 5.86
N TRP A 65 -16.93 3.80 5.53
CA TRP A 65 -15.83 4.19 4.66
C TRP A 65 -15.18 2.96 4.03
N GLY A 66 -14.26 3.14 3.09
CA GLY A 66 -13.53 2.04 2.46
C GLY A 66 -13.18 2.31 1.00
N VAL A 67 -12.91 1.24 0.27
CA VAL A 67 -12.65 1.21 -1.16
C VAL A 67 -13.63 0.26 -1.84
N ASP A 68 -13.69 0.25 -3.17
CA ASP A 68 -14.66 -0.53 -3.95
C ASP A 68 -14.75 -2.02 -3.51
N LEU A 69 -13.62 -2.61 -3.12
CA LEU A 69 -13.51 -4.03 -2.79
C LEU A 69 -13.51 -4.31 -1.28
N PHE A 70 -13.54 -3.27 -0.45
CA PHE A 70 -13.40 -3.40 1.00
C PHE A 70 -14.10 -2.27 1.74
N SER A 71 -15.15 -2.58 2.49
CA SER A 71 -15.88 -1.60 3.30
C SER A 71 -15.62 -1.77 4.79
N VAL A 72 -15.69 -0.66 5.52
CA VAL A 72 -15.52 -0.58 6.97
C VAL A 72 -16.66 0.22 7.57
N LEU A 73 -17.34 -0.39 8.54
CA LEU A 73 -18.31 0.27 9.41
C LEU A 73 -17.71 0.43 10.80
N SER A 74 -17.24 1.63 11.12
CA SER A 74 -16.60 1.95 12.39
C SER A 74 -17.59 2.45 13.43
N PHE A 75 -17.59 1.85 14.61
CA PHE A 75 -18.17 2.38 15.86
C PHE A 75 -17.04 2.90 16.77
N PRO A 76 -17.32 3.56 17.92
CA PRO A 76 -16.25 4.13 18.74
C PRO A 76 -15.18 3.11 19.20
N GLU A 77 -15.56 1.87 19.52
CA GLU A 77 -14.63 0.86 20.04
C GLU A 77 -14.19 -0.17 18.98
N LEU A 78 -15.12 -0.59 18.13
CA LEU A 78 -14.97 -1.69 17.18
C LEU A 78 -15.48 -1.29 15.79
N SER A 79 -14.79 -1.79 14.78
CA SER A 79 -15.13 -1.66 13.37
C SER A 79 -15.40 -3.03 12.78
N LYS A 80 -16.42 -3.09 11.93
CA LYS A 80 -16.74 -4.26 11.11
C LYS A 80 -16.15 -4.05 9.73
N CYS A 81 -15.37 -5.01 9.28
CA CYS A 81 -14.75 -4.99 7.97
C CYS A 81 -15.44 -6.03 7.09
N THR A 82 -15.68 -5.70 5.83
CA THR A 82 -16.34 -6.60 4.88
C THR A 82 -15.54 -6.65 3.59
N ASP A 83 -15.21 -7.86 3.16
CA ASP A 83 -14.75 -8.12 1.80
C ASP A 83 -15.98 -8.06 0.88
N THR A 84 -16.07 -7.00 0.09
CA THR A 84 -17.22 -6.73 -0.77
C THR A 84 -17.28 -7.67 -1.97
N ILE A 85 -16.15 -8.26 -2.40
CA ILE A 85 -16.09 -9.20 -3.54
C ILE A 85 -16.79 -10.49 -3.18
N HIS A 86 -16.49 -11.01 -1.99
CA HIS A 86 -17.02 -12.28 -1.53
C HIS A 86 -18.24 -12.13 -0.64
N GLY A 87 -18.60 -10.90 -0.26
CA GLY A 87 -19.68 -10.59 0.67
C GLY A 87 -19.42 -11.20 2.06
N VAL A 88 -18.16 -11.25 2.46
CA VAL A 88 -17.71 -11.93 3.68
C VAL A 88 -17.41 -10.88 4.75
N ASP A 89 -18.11 -10.99 5.86
CA ASP A 89 -17.76 -10.26 7.07
C ASP A 89 -16.47 -10.84 7.66
N LEU A 90 -15.53 -9.94 7.93
CA LEU A 90 -14.24 -10.26 8.50
C LEU A 90 -14.30 -10.13 10.02
N ALA A 91 -13.21 -10.51 10.67
CA ALA A 91 -13.09 -10.35 12.12
C ALA A 91 -13.20 -8.88 12.52
N ASP A 92 -14.02 -8.61 13.55
CA ASP A 92 -14.13 -7.29 14.17
C ASP A 92 -12.74 -6.78 14.56
N THR A 93 -12.49 -5.52 14.22
CA THR A 93 -11.19 -4.86 14.39
C THR A 93 -11.36 -3.63 15.27
N SER A 94 -10.41 -3.34 16.16
CA SER A 94 -10.51 -2.13 16.97
C SER A 94 -10.46 -0.85 16.11
N THR A 95 -11.36 0.10 16.37
CA THR A 95 -11.39 1.38 15.66
C THR A 95 -10.11 2.19 15.89
N THR A 96 -9.59 2.16 17.12
CA THR A 96 -8.29 2.77 17.48
C THR A 96 -7.13 2.14 16.71
N TYR A 97 -7.21 0.82 16.46
CA TYR A 97 -6.23 0.14 15.65
C TYR A 97 -6.28 0.59 14.19
N LEU A 98 -7.47 0.71 13.60
CA LEU A 98 -7.64 1.24 12.24
C LEU A 98 -7.14 2.68 12.14
N LEU A 99 -7.44 3.54 13.13
CA LEU A 99 -6.88 4.90 13.19
C LEU A 99 -5.34 4.89 13.17
N THR A 100 -4.73 3.99 13.95
CA THR A 100 -3.26 3.87 13.98
C THR A 100 -2.71 3.40 12.63
N TYR A 101 -3.38 2.43 12.00
CA TYR A 101 -3.02 1.95 10.67
C TYR A 101 -3.13 3.07 9.62
N MET A 102 -4.23 3.83 9.60
CA MET A 102 -4.43 4.93 8.65
C MET A 102 -3.37 6.03 8.81
N ARG A 103 -2.98 6.37 10.04
CA ARG A 103 -1.88 7.33 10.29
C ARG A 103 -0.54 6.81 9.77
N GLN A 104 -0.25 5.51 9.90
CA GLN A 104 0.96 4.93 9.33
C GLN A 104 0.91 4.98 7.79
N LEU A 105 -0.25 4.65 7.20
CA LEU A 105 -0.45 4.68 5.76
C LEU A 105 -0.32 6.10 5.19
N GLN A 106 -0.85 7.10 5.89
CA GLN A 106 -0.68 8.52 5.56
C GLN A 106 0.81 8.88 5.52
N SER A 107 1.53 8.58 6.61
CA SER A 107 2.96 8.92 6.74
C SER A 107 3.83 8.30 5.66
N ILE A 108 3.59 7.03 5.28
CA ILE A 108 4.36 6.39 4.20
C ILE A 108 4.01 6.99 2.84
N LYS A 109 2.73 7.26 2.57
CA LYS A 109 2.32 7.88 1.30
C LYS A 109 2.93 9.26 1.17
N GLU A 110 2.84 10.10 2.20
CA GLU A 110 3.48 11.42 2.25
C GLU A 110 4.98 11.37 2.00
N GLN A 111 5.70 10.43 2.65
CA GLN A 111 7.14 10.28 2.48
C GLN A 111 7.53 10.03 1.01
N TYR A 112 6.72 9.25 0.30
CA TYR A 112 7.00 8.85 -1.08
C TYR A 112 6.18 9.61 -2.12
N SER A 113 5.37 10.60 -1.71
CA SER A 113 4.88 11.68 -2.56
C SER A 113 6.02 12.61 -3.00
N ASP A 114 7.13 12.64 -2.25
CA ASP A 114 8.36 13.31 -2.67
C ASP A 114 9.06 12.51 -3.78
N VAL A 115 9.12 13.09 -4.98
CA VAL A 115 9.71 12.48 -6.18
C VAL A 115 11.17 12.08 -5.95
N THR A 116 11.94 12.84 -5.17
CA THR A 116 13.36 12.53 -4.90
C THR A 116 13.49 11.30 -4.02
N ALA A 117 12.69 11.21 -2.96
CA ALA A 117 12.67 10.05 -2.07
C ALA A 117 12.22 8.78 -2.82
N LEU A 118 11.19 8.92 -3.66
CA LEU A 118 10.66 7.84 -4.48
C LEU A 118 11.66 7.37 -5.56
N HIS A 119 12.28 8.30 -6.29
CA HIS A 119 13.32 7.96 -7.26
C HIS A 119 14.48 7.24 -6.59
N SER A 120 15.00 7.78 -5.49
CA SER A 120 16.15 7.20 -4.81
C SER A 120 15.92 5.77 -4.35
N ILE A 121 14.73 5.46 -3.80
CA ILE A 121 14.44 4.10 -3.33
C ILE A 121 14.25 3.13 -4.52
N LEU A 122 13.68 3.60 -5.63
CA LEU A 122 13.43 2.77 -6.81
C LEU A 122 14.69 2.53 -7.63
N GLU A 123 15.60 3.51 -7.72
CA GLU A 123 16.93 3.32 -8.29
C GLU A 123 17.69 2.22 -7.54
N ARG A 124 17.69 2.27 -6.20
CA ARG A 124 18.35 1.25 -5.36
C ARG A 124 17.73 -0.12 -5.54
N ALA A 125 16.39 -0.21 -5.56
CA ALA A 125 15.67 -1.46 -5.76
C ALA A 125 15.96 -2.09 -7.12
N PHE A 126 15.83 -1.30 -8.18
CA PHE A 126 16.10 -1.75 -9.53
C PHE A 126 17.57 -2.17 -9.70
N GLN A 127 18.52 -1.41 -9.15
CA GLN A 127 19.94 -1.75 -9.22
C GLN A 127 20.27 -3.07 -8.49
N GLN A 128 19.69 -3.30 -7.30
CA GLN A 128 19.86 -4.58 -6.59
C GLN A 128 19.33 -5.75 -7.42
N ILE A 129 18.12 -5.62 -7.97
CA ILE A 129 17.49 -6.66 -8.79
C ILE A 129 18.26 -6.90 -10.09
N LYS A 130 18.73 -5.83 -10.75
CA LYS A 130 19.51 -5.92 -11.99
C LYS A 130 20.86 -6.60 -11.81
N ASN A 131 21.51 -6.41 -10.66
CA ASN A 131 22.81 -7.01 -10.38
C ASN A 131 22.74 -8.52 -10.12
N ASP A 132 21.64 -9.02 -9.57
CA ASP A 132 21.44 -10.44 -9.30
C ASP A 132 19.97 -10.87 -9.47
N PRO A 133 19.44 -10.90 -10.70
CA PRO A 133 18.03 -11.19 -10.94
C PRO A 133 17.62 -12.62 -10.55
N SER A 134 18.58 -13.51 -10.29
CA SER A 134 18.35 -14.93 -10.02
C SER A 134 17.92 -15.23 -8.59
N THR A 135 18.20 -14.32 -7.65
CA THR A 135 17.88 -14.47 -6.22
C THR A 135 16.49 -13.93 -5.87
N PHE A 136 15.80 -13.30 -6.82
CA PHE A 136 14.50 -12.68 -6.59
C PHE A 136 13.36 -13.56 -7.11
N LYS A 137 12.27 -13.61 -6.34
CA LYS A 137 11.13 -14.51 -6.58
C LYS A 137 10.39 -14.15 -7.87
N LYS A 138 10.70 -14.85 -8.96
CA LYS A 138 9.91 -14.85 -10.19
C LYS A 138 8.62 -15.66 -9.95
N TRP A 139 7.46 -15.01 -9.99
CA TRP A 139 6.19 -15.76 -9.97
C TRP A 139 6.06 -16.58 -11.26
N GLU A 140 5.38 -17.73 -11.24
CA GLU A 140 5.40 -18.76 -12.31
C GLU A 140 5.04 -18.26 -13.73
N ASN A 141 4.40 -17.09 -13.86
CA ASN A 141 4.11 -16.40 -15.13
C ASN A 141 4.48 -14.90 -15.11
N GLY A 142 5.27 -14.47 -14.11
CA GLY A 142 5.34 -13.09 -13.68
C GLY A 142 6.66 -12.40 -13.96
N THR A 143 6.56 -11.16 -14.39
CA THR A 143 7.58 -10.12 -14.42
C THR A 143 7.81 -9.50 -13.03
N TYR A 144 7.41 -10.13 -11.93
CA TYR A 144 7.47 -9.54 -10.59
C TYR A 144 8.77 -9.89 -9.87
N TYR A 145 9.43 -8.86 -9.33
CA TYR A 145 10.66 -8.93 -8.56
C TYR A 145 10.47 -8.21 -7.23
N GLU A 146 10.80 -8.87 -6.12
CA GLU A 146 10.59 -8.35 -4.77
C GLU A 146 11.93 -8.16 -4.07
N THR A 147 12.21 -6.98 -3.51
CA THR A 147 13.39 -6.73 -2.68
C THR A 147 13.01 -5.96 -1.42
N ALA A 148 13.84 -6.04 -0.38
CA ALA A 148 13.65 -5.26 0.85
C ALA A 148 14.75 -4.22 0.99
N ILE A 149 14.38 -2.95 1.12
CA ILE A 149 15.31 -1.83 1.33
C ILE A 149 14.84 -1.00 2.50
N ASP A 150 15.70 -0.79 3.49
CA ASP A 150 15.43 0.05 4.68
C ASP A 150 14.12 -0.34 5.41
N GLY A 151 13.76 -1.63 5.40
CA GLY A 151 12.53 -2.16 6.01
C GLY A 151 11.27 -1.97 5.17
N LEU A 152 11.41 -1.49 3.92
CA LEU A 152 10.35 -1.38 2.93
C LEU A 152 10.42 -2.56 1.95
N LEU A 153 9.30 -3.21 1.70
CA LEU A 153 9.15 -4.22 0.66
C LEU A 153 8.86 -3.55 -0.69
N ILE A 154 9.69 -3.79 -1.69
CA ILE A 154 9.58 -3.15 -3.00
C ILE A 154 9.33 -4.22 -4.05
N ASN A 155 8.19 -4.14 -4.72
CA ASN A 155 7.77 -5.04 -5.77
C ASN A 155 7.85 -4.33 -7.12
N LEU A 156 8.74 -4.77 -8.01
CA LEU A 156 8.91 -4.22 -9.35
C LEU A 156 8.40 -5.21 -10.40
N ASN A 157 7.52 -4.74 -11.27
CA ASN A 157 7.11 -5.46 -12.47
C ASN A 157 8.08 -5.12 -13.63
N LEU A 158 9.06 -6.00 -13.84
CA LEU A 158 10.15 -5.89 -14.82
C LEU A 158 10.03 -6.94 -15.93
N SER A 159 10.07 -6.49 -17.18
CA SER A 159 10.28 -7.33 -18.35
C SER A 159 11.77 -7.37 -18.73
N ASP A 160 12.18 -8.33 -19.57
CA ASP A 160 13.57 -8.45 -20.03
C ASP A 160 14.12 -7.13 -20.65
N ALA A 161 13.27 -6.35 -21.33
CA ALA A 161 13.64 -5.07 -21.91
C ALA A 161 14.03 -4.00 -20.87
N ASP A 162 13.52 -4.11 -19.63
CA ASP A 162 13.80 -3.15 -18.58
C ASP A 162 15.23 -3.27 -18.07
N PHE A 163 15.81 -4.47 -18.11
CA PHE A 163 17.20 -4.71 -17.68
C PHE A 163 18.24 -4.01 -18.55
N ILE A 164 17.86 -3.45 -19.70
CA ILE A 164 18.73 -2.60 -20.53
C ILE A 164 18.89 -1.20 -19.93
N LEU A 165 17.87 -0.70 -19.23
CA LEU A 165 17.84 0.65 -18.64
C LEU A 165 18.87 0.80 -17.51
N SER A 166 19.44 1.99 -17.35
CA SER A 166 20.06 2.41 -16.10
C SER A 166 19.03 2.57 -14.99
N ALA A 167 19.47 2.60 -13.73
CA ALA A 167 18.58 2.79 -12.59
C ALA A 167 17.81 4.12 -12.67
N THR A 168 18.47 5.20 -13.08
CA THR A 168 17.85 6.51 -13.27
C THR A 168 16.83 6.48 -14.41
N GLU A 169 17.17 5.90 -15.57
CA GLU A 169 16.21 5.76 -16.68
C GLU A 169 14.98 4.92 -16.29
N TYR A 170 15.15 3.92 -15.42
CA TYR A 170 14.03 3.16 -14.87
C TYR A 170 13.15 4.02 -13.97
N ALA A 171 13.74 4.78 -13.05
CA ALA A 171 13.02 5.66 -12.14
C ALA A 171 12.27 6.78 -12.90
N ASP A 172 12.87 7.38 -13.94
CA ASP A 172 12.24 8.43 -14.74
C ASP A 172 11.00 7.97 -15.54
N GLN A 173 10.74 6.65 -15.61
CA GLN A 173 9.53 6.10 -16.25
C GLN A 173 8.30 6.10 -15.33
N ILE A 174 8.46 6.58 -14.10
CA ILE A 174 7.40 6.75 -13.12
C ILE A 174 6.66 8.06 -13.46
N ASN A 175 5.32 8.01 -13.41
CA ASN A 175 4.49 9.19 -13.62
C ASN A 175 4.43 10.04 -12.35
#